data_AF-A0A383WFF5-F1
#
_entry.id   AF-A0A383WFF5-F1
#
_cell.length_a   1.000
_cell.length_b   1.000
_cell.length_c   1.000
_cell.angle_alpha   90.00
_cell.angle_beta   90.00
_cell.angle_gamma   90.00
#
_symmetry.space_group_name_H-M   'P 1'
#
loop_
_entity.id
_entity.type
_entity.pdbx_description
1 polymer ?
#
loop_
_entity_poly.entity_id
_entity_poly.type
_entity_poly.pdbx_seq_one_letter_code
_entity_poly.pdbx_strand_id
1 'polypeptide(L)'
;MKRSQCLSQTARSSSSSSCLAPSKPSRQRCVSARAAAKEVTLLDYGAGNVRSVRNAIKKLGYSIKDVSKPSDITAADKLIFPGVGAFGQAMDVLQQKDYVQPLVDYIQSGKPFFGICLGMQLLFEGSTESGGREGLGLIAGTVDHFDTSRGLPVPHIGWNTLDQLRASDLLASAAPSDRVYYVHSYRCGVLQA
;
A
#
# COMPACT_ATOMS: atom_id res chain seq x y z
N MET A 1 47.86 -1.78 -66.26
CA MET A 1 49.01 -2.54 -66.82
C MET A 1 49.36 -3.68 -65.87
N LYS A 2 49.42 -4.93 -66.38
CA LYS A 2 49.94 -6.20 -65.81
C LYS A 2 49.19 -6.76 -64.57
N ARG A 3 48.42 -7.87 -64.60
CA ARG A 3 48.60 -9.31 -64.96
C ARG A 3 49.17 -10.21 -63.83
N SER A 4 48.52 -11.38 -63.71
CA SER A 4 48.99 -12.71 -63.22
C SER A 4 49.00 -12.96 -61.71
N GLN A 5 48.20 -13.90 -61.16
CA GLN A 5 48.20 -15.40 -61.17
C GLN A 5 48.68 -15.88 -59.77
N CYS A 6 47.90 -16.59 -58.95
CA CYS A 6 47.36 -17.96 -59.01
C CYS A 6 48.31 -19.02 -58.40
N LEU A 7 47.70 -19.99 -57.68
CA LEU A 7 48.20 -21.30 -57.20
C LEU A 7 48.97 -21.29 -55.86
N SER A 8 48.86 -22.26 -54.95
CA SER A 8 47.99 -23.44 -54.74
C SER A 8 48.47 -24.15 -53.44
N GLN A 9 47.71 -25.16 -52.98
CA GLN A 9 48.07 -26.26 -52.05
C GLN A 9 47.81 -26.00 -50.55
N THR A 10 46.73 -26.52 -49.96
CA THR A 10 46.43 -27.90 -49.47
C THR A 10 47.21 -28.34 -48.23
N ALA A 11 46.53 -28.53 -47.09
CA ALA A 11 46.35 -29.84 -46.42
C ALA A 11 45.90 -29.73 -44.94
N ARG A 12 44.86 -30.51 -44.60
CA ARG A 12 44.67 -31.36 -43.38
C ARG A 12 44.78 -30.69 -41.99
N SER A 13 43.65 -30.45 -41.31
CA SER A 13 42.94 -31.36 -40.40
C SER A 13 43.63 -31.59 -39.03
N SER A 14 43.06 -31.01 -37.97
CA SER A 14 42.83 -31.74 -36.71
C SER A 14 42.00 -30.89 -35.73
N SER A 15 40.93 -31.52 -35.27
CA SER A 15 40.01 -31.16 -34.20
C SER A 15 40.66 -30.72 -32.89
N SER A 16 40.07 -29.71 -32.24
CA SER A 16 39.86 -29.74 -30.79
C SER A 16 38.61 -28.94 -30.43
N SER A 17 37.59 -29.72 -30.08
CA SER A 17 36.30 -29.28 -29.56
C SER A 17 36.48 -28.55 -28.22
N SER A 18 35.91 -27.36 -28.11
CA SER A 18 35.67 -26.70 -26.83
C SER A 18 34.23 -26.18 -26.85
N CYS A 19 33.35 -27.05 -26.35
CA CYS A 19 31.94 -26.78 -26.15
C CYS A 19 31.79 -25.75 -25.03
N LEU A 20 31.51 -24.49 -25.37
CA LEU A 20 30.99 -23.52 -24.42
C LEU A 20 29.47 -23.66 -24.34
N ALA A 21 29.02 -23.93 -23.12
CA ALA A 21 27.67 -24.33 -22.76
C ALA A 21 26.57 -23.32 -23.16
N PRO A 22 25.34 -23.78 -23.46
CA PRO A 22 24.22 -22.89 -23.66
C PRO A 22 23.88 -22.16 -22.34
N SER A 23 23.87 -20.83 -22.41
CA SER A 23 23.38 -19.96 -21.34
C SER A 23 21.94 -20.34 -20.98
N LYS A 24 21.71 -20.68 -19.71
CA LYS A 24 20.39 -21.00 -19.16
C LYS A 24 19.38 -19.89 -19.51
N PRO A 25 18.19 -20.21 -20.03
CA PRO A 25 17.17 -19.19 -20.17
C PRO A 25 16.78 -18.70 -18.78
N SER A 26 16.85 -17.39 -18.58
CA SER A 26 16.30 -16.73 -17.40
C SER A 26 14.87 -17.18 -17.23
N ARG A 27 14.54 -17.78 -16.07
CA ARG A 27 13.16 -18.11 -15.71
C ARG A 27 12.36 -16.81 -15.69
N GLN A 28 11.73 -16.49 -16.82
CA GLN A 28 10.70 -15.49 -16.89
C GLN A 28 9.58 -16.00 -16.01
N ARG A 29 9.48 -15.43 -14.83
CA ARG A 29 8.41 -15.70 -13.87
C ARG A 29 7.15 -15.17 -14.55
N CYS A 30 6.42 -16.04 -15.24
CA CYS A 30 5.08 -15.76 -15.72
C CYS A 30 4.21 -15.52 -14.48
N VAL A 31 4.22 -14.29 -13.98
CA VAL A 31 3.15 -13.78 -13.14
C VAL A 31 2.00 -13.61 -14.12
N SER A 32 1.12 -14.60 -14.18
CA SER A 32 -0.14 -14.51 -14.90
C SER A 32 -0.88 -13.29 -14.35
N ALA A 33 -0.79 -12.18 -15.07
CA ALA A 33 -1.61 -11.01 -14.84
C ALA A 33 -3.04 -11.41 -15.24
N ARG A 34 -3.75 -12.07 -14.32
CA ARG A 34 -5.21 -12.06 -14.33
C ARG A 34 -5.59 -10.60 -14.54
N ALA A 35 -6.31 -10.29 -15.62
CA ALA A 35 -6.82 -8.95 -15.87
C ALA A 35 -7.41 -8.46 -14.56
N ALA A 36 -6.75 -7.47 -13.93
CA ALA A 36 -7.03 -7.12 -12.55
C ALA A 36 -8.52 -6.79 -12.49
N ALA A 37 -9.28 -7.57 -11.72
CA ALA A 37 -10.68 -7.28 -11.50
C ALA A 37 -10.74 -5.81 -11.08
N LYS A 38 -11.56 -5.01 -11.78
CA LYS A 38 -11.81 -3.61 -11.43
C LYS A 38 -12.67 -3.54 -10.17
N GLU A 39 -12.35 -4.32 -9.15
CA GLU A 39 -13.06 -4.40 -7.89
C GLU A 39 -12.13 -3.97 -6.76
N VAL A 40 -12.68 -3.20 -5.83
CA VAL A 40 -12.05 -2.80 -4.58
C VAL A 40 -12.92 -3.30 -3.44
N THR A 41 -12.31 -4.04 -2.51
CA THR A 41 -12.98 -4.42 -1.27
C THR A 41 -12.94 -3.22 -0.32
N LEU A 42 -14.10 -2.84 0.23
CA LEU A 42 -14.25 -1.69 1.10
C LEU A 42 -14.71 -2.14 2.49
N LEU A 43 -13.88 -1.90 3.50
CA LEU A 43 -14.23 -2.16 4.89
C LEU A 43 -14.92 -0.94 5.48
N ASP A 44 -16.25 -1.02 5.59
CA ASP A 44 -17.08 -0.03 6.25
C ASP A 44 -17.52 -0.58 7.62
N TYR A 45 -16.90 -0.07 8.69
CA TYR A 45 -17.24 -0.52 10.04
C TYR A 45 -18.47 0.19 10.62
N GLY A 46 -19.10 1.10 9.88
CA GLY A 46 -20.37 1.73 10.26
C GLY A 46 -20.26 3.12 10.86
N ALA A 47 -19.07 3.76 10.80
CA ALA A 47 -18.91 5.16 11.19
C ALA A 47 -18.37 6.01 10.03
N GLY A 48 -19.07 7.11 9.74
CA GLY A 48 -18.55 8.20 8.94
C GLY A 48 -19.12 8.44 7.55
N ASN A 49 -18.50 9.40 6.86
CA ASN A 49 -18.87 9.78 5.50
C ASN A 49 -18.15 8.91 4.45
N VAL A 50 -18.44 7.60 4.46
CA VAL A 50 -17.87 6.63 3.50
C VAL A 50 -18.37 6.89 2.07
N ARG A 51 -19.45 7.66 1.90
CA ARG A 51 -20.03 8.01 0.60
C ARG A 51 -19.03 8.71 -0.32
N SER A 52 -18.20 9.61 0.20
CA SER A 52 -17.18 10.31 -0.60
C SER A 52 -16.14 9.33 -1.16
N VAL A 53 -15.68 8.38 -0.35
CA VAL A 53 -14.74 7.33 -0.77
C VAL A 53 -15.38 6.43 -1.82
N ARG A 54 -16.63 5.99 -1.60
CA ARG A 54 -17.39 5.19 -2.58
C ARG A 54 -17.53 5.91 -3.93
N ASN A 55 -17.83 7.21 -3.91
CA ASN A 55 -17.96 8.02 -5.12
C ASN A 55 -16.61 8.14 -5.86
N ALA A 56 -15.51 8.33 -5.14
CA ALA A 56 -14.17 8.39 -5.73
C ALA A 56 -13.80 7.07 -6.41
N ILE A 57 -14.02 5.93 -5.74
CA ILE A 57 -13.75 4.59 -6.31
C ILE A 57 -14.56 4.37 -7.61
N LYS A 58 -15.87 4.69 -7.57
CA LYS A 58 -16.74 4.58 -8.76
C LYS A 58 -16.33 5.51 -9.90
N LYS A 59 -15.93 6.75 -9.58
CA LYS A 59 -15.45 7.74 -10.57
C LYS A 59 -14.18 7.26 -11.27
N LEU A 60 -13.33 6.50 -10.58
CA LEU A 60 -12.14 5.86 -11.15
C LEU A 60 -12.48 4.59 -11.96
N GLY A 61 -13.75 4.20 -12.05
CA GLY A 61 -14.21 3.07 -12.85
C GLY A 61 -14.11 1.70 -12.17
N TYR A 62 -14.00 1.67 -10.83
CA TYR A 62 -13.97 0.43 -10.05
C TYR A 62 -15.35 0.10 -9.47
N SER A 63 -15.71 -1.18 -9.44
CA SER A 63 -16.76 -1.74 -8.60
C SER A 63 -16.29 -1.84 -7.14
N ILE A 64 -17.26 -1.92 -6.23
CA ILE A 64 -17.02 -2.01 -4.80
C ILE A 64 -17.63 -3.31 -4.29
N LYS A 65 -16.84 -4.08 -3.55
CA LYS A 65 -17.31 -5.19 -2.72
C LYS A 65 -17.24 -4.78 -1.26
N ASP A 66 -18.39 -4.69 -0.60
CA ASP A 66 -18.44 -4.38 0.83
C ASP A 66 -17.99 -5.59 1.66
N VAL A 67 -17.20 -5.33 2.71
CA VAL A 67 -16.88 -6.35 3.71
C VAL A 67 -18.11 -6.60 4.57
N SER A 68 -18.60 -7.84 4.56
CA SER A 68 -19.73 -8.27 5.38
C SER A 68 -19.32 -9.30 6.44
N LYS A 69 -18.23 -10.03 6.21
CA LYS A 69 -17.72 -11.10 7.07
C LYS A 69 -16.19 -11.19 7.01
N PRO A 70 -15.54 -11.83 8.00
CA PRO A 70 -14.07 -11.97 8.06
C PRO A 70 -13.44 -12.49 6.76
N SER A 71 -14.09 -13.45 6.09
CA SER A 71 -13.59 -14.04 4.84
C SER A 71 -13.59 -13.11 3.63
N ASP A 72 -14.34 -12.00 3.66
CA ASP A 72 -14.27 -11.00 2.59
C ASP A 72 -12.95 -10.23 2.62
N ILE A 73 -12.36 -10.07 3.81
CA ILE A 73 -11.08 -9.38 4.03
C ILE A 73 -9.95 -10.24 3.47
N THR A 74 -9.87 -11.50 3.89
CA THR A 74 -8.79 -12.41 3.46
C THR A 74 -8.82 -12.70 1.95
N ALA A 75 -10.03 -12.76 1.37
CA ALA A 75 -10.25 -12.98 -0.06
C ALA A 75 -10.02 -11.73 -0.92
N ALA A 76 -9.87 -10.54 -0.34
CA ALA A 76 -9.70 -9.31 -1.11
C ALA A 76 -8.42 -9.34 -1.96
N ASP A 77 -8.48 -8.71 -3.13
CA ASP A 77 -7.28 -8.39 -3.93
C ASP A 77 -6.71 -7.02 -3.56
N LYS A 78 -7.59 -6.07 -3.22
CA LYS A 78 -7.26 -4.71 -2.76
C LYS A 78 -8.26 -4.32 -1.70
N LEU A 79 -7.79 -3.79 -0.58
CA LEU A 79 -8.64 -3.42 0.55
C LEU A 79 -8.47 -1.94 0.90
N ILE A 80 -9.57 -1.20 0.91
CA ILE A 80 -9.61 0.16 1.43
C ILE A 80 -10.36 0.14 2.76
N PHE A 81 -9.76 0.74 3.78
CA PHE A 81 -10.36 0.91 5.09
C PHE A 81 -10.43 2.41 5.44
N PRO A 82 -11.54 3.08 5.12
CA PRO A 82 -11.79 4.42 5.64
C PRO A 82 -12.27 4.36 7.08
N GLY A 83 -11.84 5.32 7.91
CA GLY A 83 -12.46 5.49 9.20
C GLY A 83 -12.46 6.91 9.74
N VAL A 84 -13.49 7.21 10.54
CA VAL A 84 -13.67 8.48 11.24
C VAL A 84 -14.24 8.23 12.63
N GLY A 85 -13.95 9.11 13.58
CA GLY A 85 -14.40 8.95 14.96
C GLY A 85 -13.27 8.44 15.84
N ALA A 86 -13.63 7.79 16.94
CA ALA A 86 -12.68 7.44 18.00
C ALA A 86 -11.99 6.08 17.75
N PHE A 87 -10.68 6.03 18.00
CA PHE A 87 -9.81 4.87 17.90
C PHE A 87 -10.34 3.67 18.69
N GLY A 88 -10.68 3.88 19.96
CA GLY A 88 -11.20 2.81 20.82
C GLY A 88 -12.48 2.19 20.29
N GLN A 89 -13.43 3.03 19.87
CA GLN A 89 -14.71 2.57 19.33
C GLN A 89 -14.52 1.77 18.04
N ALA A 90 -13.60 2.20 17.16
CA ALA A 90 -13.30 1.44 15.95
C ALA A 90 -12.68 0.08 16.28
N MET A 91 -11.74 0.01 17.23
CA MET A 91 -11.19 -1.28 17.69
C MET A 91 -12.25 -2.19 18.32
N ASP A 92 -13.16 -1.63 19.12
CA ASP A 92 -14.29 -2.39 19.69
C ASP A 92 -15.15 -3.01 18.59
N VAL A 93 -15.48 -2.26 17.54
CA VAL A 93 -16.25 -2.77 16.40
C VAL A 93 -15.48 -3.84 15.63
N LEU A 94 -14.18 -3.65 15.39
CA LEU A 94 -13.35 -4.64 14.70
C LEU A 94 -13.25 -5.95 15.49
N GLN A 95 -13.15 -5.87 16.82
CA GLN A 95 -13.15 -7.04 17.71
C GLN A 95 -14.50 -7.74 17.69
N GLN A 96 -15.61 -7.00 17.85
CA GLN A 96 -16.97 -7.56 17.83
C GLN A 96 -17.32 -8.24 16.50
N LYS A 97 -16.73 -7.79 15.39
CA LYS A 97 -16.95 -8.37 14.06
C LYS A 97 -15.94 -9.47 13.69
N ASP A 98 -15.00 -9.81 14.58
CA ASP A 98 -13.91 -10.74 14.31
C ASP A 98 -13.04 -10.33 13.10
N TYR A 99 -12.83 -9.02 12.90
CA TYR A 99 -12.08 -8.48 11.76
C TYR A 99 -10.60 -8.25 12.05
N VAL A 100 -10.19 -8.22 13.33
CA VAL A 100 -8.80 -7.92 13.73
C VAL A 100 -7.80 -8.88 13.10
N GLN A 101 -7.91 -10.18 13.36
CA GLN A 101 -6.96 -11.17 12.81
C GLN A 101 -6.99 -11.22 11.27
N PRO A 102 -8.17 -11.25 10.59
CA PRO A 102 -8.23 -11.16 9.14
C PRO A 102 -7.51 -9.94 8.54
N LEU A 103 -7.60 -8.78 9.20
CA LEU A 103 -6.92 -7.55 8.76
C LEU A 103 -5.41 -7.68 8.90
N VAL A 104 -4.94 -8.16 10.06
CA VAL A 104 -3.51 -8.40 10.32
C VAL A 104 -2.94 -9.36 9.26
N ASP A 105 -3.59 -10.51 9.06
CA ASP A 105 -3.16 -11.52 8.08
C ASP A 105 -3.15 -10.96 6.65
N TYR A 106 -4.20 -10.20 6.28
CA TYR A 106 -4.29 -9.57 4.97
C TYR A 106 -3.13 -8.60 4.72
N ILE A 107 -2.85 -7.71 5.67
CA ILE A 107 -1.81 -6.69 5.53
C ILE A 107 -0.43 -7.36 5.50
N GLN A 108 -0.19 -8.33 6.37
CA GLN A 108 1.07 -9.09 6.41
C GLN A 108 1.30 -9.94 5.15
N SER A 109 0.23 -10.32 4.44
CA SER A 109 0.36 -11.02 3.14
C SER A 109 0.97 -10.13 2.03
N GLY A 110 1.11 -8.82 2.26
CA GLY A 110 1.66 -7.87 1.30
C GLY A 110 0.69 -7.44 0.20
N LYS A 111 -0.59 -7.82 0.31
CA LYS A 111 -1.63 -7.35 -0.61
C LYS A 111 -1.89 -5.85 -0.41
N PRO A 112 -2.31 -5.12 -1.48
CA PRO A 112 -2.55 -3.69 -1.38
C PRO A 112 -3.63 -3.30 -0.35
N PHE A 113 -3.21 -2.62 0.70
CA PHE A 113 -4.06 -2.03 1.74
C PHE A 113 -3.97 -0.51 1.72
N PHE A 114 -5.10 0.17 1.85
CA PHE A 114 -5.15 1.63 1.98
C PHE A 114 -6.07 2.07 3.12
N GLY A 115 -5.45 2.42 4.26
CA GLY A 115 -6.13 2.99 5.41
C GLY A 115 -6.27 4.51 5.28
N ILE A 116 -7.47 5.04 5.50
CA ILE A 116 -7.73 6.50 5.43
C ILE A 116 -8.12 7.02 6.80
N CYS A 117 -7.43 8.08 7.25
CA CYS A 117 -7.62 8.73 8.55
C CYS A 117 -7.53 7.71 9.70
N LEU A 118 -8.64 7.32 10.32
CA LEU A 118 -8.62 6.35 11.41
C LEU A 118 -8.13 4.98 10.95
N GLY A 119 -8.47 4.55 9.74
CA GLY A 119 -8.00 3.27 9.20
C GLY A 119 -6.47 3.19 9.05
N MET A 120 -5.79 4.33 8.91
CA MET A 120 -4.33 4.43 8.97
C MET A 120 -3.83 4.38 10.42
N GLN A 121 -4.47 5.14 11.32
CA GLN A 121 -4.08 5.21 12.73
C GLN A 121 -4.13 3.85 13.42
N LEU A 122 -5.15 3.03 13.13
CA LEU A 122 -5.31 1.70 13.71
C LEU A 122 -4.17 0.72 13.40
N LEU A 123 -3.33 1.01 12.39
CA LEU A 123 -2.15 0.19 12.09
C LEU A 123 -1.09 0.23 13.20
N PHE A 124 -1.09 1.28 14.02
CA PHE A 124 -0.11 1.48 15.08
C PHE A 124 -0.36 0.57 16.30
N GLU A 125 0.59 0.52 17.23
CA GLU A 125 0.47 -0.25 18.48
C GLU A 125 -0.69 0.22 19.36
N GLY A 126 -1.02 1.51 19.32
CA GLY A 126 -2.16 2.04 20.04
C GLY A 126 -2.35 3.54 19.90
N SER A 127 -3.28 4.09 20.66
CA SER A 127 -3.58 5.52 20.74
C SER A 127 -3.74 5.95 22.18
N THR A 128 -3.31 7.18 22.50
CA THR A 128 -3.58 7.83 23.80
C THR A 128 -5.02 8.35 23.92
N GLU A 129 -5.82 8.26 22.86
CA GLU A 129 -7.23 8.64 22.90
C GLU A 129 -8.03 7.85 23.94
N SER A 130 -8.90 8.55 24.67
CA SER A 130 -9.87 7.95 25.61
C SER A 130 -9.26 7.00 26.66
N GLY A 131 -8.08 7.33 27.18
CA GLY A 131 -7.44 6.57 28.25
C GLY A 131 -6.52 5.43 27.79
N GLY A 132 -6.21 5.37 26.50
CA GLY A 132 -5.28 4.38 25.95
C GLY A 132 -6.02 3.16 25.38
N ARG A 133 -5.74 2.82 24.13
CA ARG A 133 -6.30 1.63 23.47
C ARG A 133 -5.26 1.00 22.55
N GLU A 134 -5.15 -0.32 22.58
CA GLU A 134 -4.31 -1.09 21.67
C GLU A 134 -4.90 -1.05 20.25
N GLY A 135 -4.03 -0.92 19.25
CA GLY A 135 -4.35 -0.97 17.83
C GLY A 135 -4.09 -2.36 17.24
N LEU A 136 -3.85 -2.41 15.94
CA LEU A 136 -3.49 -3.65 15.24
C LEU A 136 -2.03 -4.06 15.46
N GLY A 137 -1.18 -3.14 15.93
CA GLY A 137 0.22 -3.45 16.27
C GLY A 137 1.09 -3.83 15.06
N LEU A 138 0.76 -3.34 13.86
CA LEU A 138 1.50 -3.61 12.63
C LEU A 138 2.64 -2.61 12.40
N ILE A 139 2.52 -1.42 13.00
CA ILE A 139 3.50 -0.33 12.93
C ILE A 139 3.84 0.07 14.37
N ALA A 140 5.13 0.13 14.70
CA ALA A 140 5.56 0.56 16.02
C ALA A 140 5.11 2.01 16.33
N GLY A 141 4.90 2.31 17.61
CA GLY A 141 4.59 3.65 18.09
C GLY A 141 3.12 3.90 18.38
N THR A 142 2.86 5.06 18.98
CA THR A 142 1.54 5.46 19.50
C THR A 142 0.98 6.64 18.72
N VAL A 143 -0.33 6.62 18.53
CA VAL A 143 -1.12 7.71 17.97
C VAL A 143 -1.44 8.69 19.10
N ASP A 144 -0.89 9.90 19.01
CA ASP A 144 -0.94 10.88 20.09
C ASP A 144 -1.73 12.12 19.75
N HIS A 145 -2.30 12.76 20.78
CA HIS A 145 -2.90 14.06 20.61
C HIS A 145 -1.86 15.10 20.17
N PHE A 146 -2.26 16.06 19.33
CA PHE A 146 -1.39 17.17 18.97
C PHE A 146 -0.90 17.94 20.20
N ASP A 147 0.36 18.38 20.16
CA ASP A 147 0.92 19.26 21.18
C ASP A 147 0.27 20.65 21.11
N THR A 148 -0.48 20.99 22.16
CA THR A 148 -1.18 22.27 22.31
C THR A 148 -0.36 23.32 23.04
N SER A 149 0.83 23.00 23.54
CA SER A 149 1.69 23.93 24.30
C SER A 149 2.09 25.17 23.50
N ARG A 150 2.09 25.04 22.16
CA ARG A 150 2.40 26.13 21.21
C ARG A 150 1.19 27.02 20.87
N GLY A 151 0.03 26.78 21.46
CA GLY A 151 -1.18 27.59 21.26
C GLY A 151 -1.84 27.43 19.88
N LEU A 152 -1.50 26.39 19.12
CA LEU A 152 -2.17 26.09 17.85
C LEU A 152 -3.53 25.41 18.10
N PRO A 153 -4.57 25.75 17.32
CA PRO A 153 -5.88 25.14 17.48
C PRO A 153 -5.84 23.65 17.12
N VAL A 154 -6.52 22.85 17.94
CA VAL A 154 -6.73 21.42 17.72
C VAL A 154 -8.26 21.17 17.79
N PRO A 155 -8.86 20.40 16.86
CA PRO A 155 -8.25 19.61 15.78
C PRO A 155 -7.51 20.42 14.70
N HIS A 156 -6.53 19.79 14.05
CA HIS A 156 -5.99 20.27 12.79
C HIS A 156 -7.08 20.13 11.72
N ILE A 157 -7.68 21.25 11.31
CA ILE A 157 -8.71 21.33 10.27
C ILE A 157 -8.22 22.23 9.15
N GLY A 158 -8.09 21.70 7.94
CA GLY A 158 -7.84 22.52 6.76
C GLY A 158 -6.97 21.85 5.71
N TRP A 159 -6.57 22.67 4.72
CA TRP A 159 -5.77 22.25 3.58
C TRP A 159 -4.29 22.48 3.86
N ASN A 160 -3.52 21.40 3.97
CA ASN A 160 -2.09 21.45 4.27
C ASN A 160 -1.28 20.66 3.22
N THR A 161 0.01 20.93 3.13
CA THR A 161 0.94 20.26 2.21
C THR A 161 1.45 18.95 2.81
N LEU A 162 2.06 18.12 1.95
CA LEU A 162 2.73 16.88 2.33
C LEU A 162 4.23 17.02 2.10
N ASP A 163 5.03 16.68 3.11
CA ASP A 163 6.46 16.52 2.94
C ASP A 163 6.78 15.05 2.62
N GLN A 164 7.24 14.78 1.40
CA GLN A 164 7.61 13.44 0.98
C GLN A 164 9.00 13.08 1.49
N LEU A 165 9.06 12.30 2.57
CA LEU A 165 10.34 11.86 3.17
C LEU A 165 11.03 10.74 2.38
N ARG A 166 10.28 9.95 1.61
CA ARG A 166 10.77 8.82 0.80
C ARG A 166 9.99 8.72 -0.51
N ALA A 167 10.64 8.23 -1.57
CA ALA A 167 9.98 7.93 -2.83
C ALA A 167 8.78 6.99 -2.62
N SER A 168 7.66 7.30 -3.26
CA SER A 168 6.40 6.57 -3.10
C SER A 168 5.60 6.64 -4.38
N ASP A 169 5.23 5.48 -4.93
CA ASP A 169 4.39 5.39 -6.12
C ASP A 169 3.02 6.05 -5.92
N LEU A 170 2.51 6.05 -4.69
CA LEU A 170 1.24 6.69 -4.33
C LEU A 170 1.30 8.23 -4.49
N LEU A 171 2.49 8.81 -4.29
CA LEU A 171 2.71 10.26 -4.33
C LEU A 171 3.50 10.69 -5.57
N ALA A 172 3.75 9.79 -6.53
CA ALA A 172 4.61 10.06 -7.68
C ALA A 172 4.12 11.23 -8.57
N SER A 173 2.82 11.50 -8.57
CA SER A 173 2.22 12.62 -9.31
C SER A 173 1.90 13.84 -8.44
N ALA A 174 2.18 13.82 -7.14
CA ALA A 174 1.89 14.93 -6.24
C ALA A 174 2.98 16.02 -6.36
N ALA A 175 2.57 17.26 -6.60
CA ALA A 175 3.46 18.41 -6.56
C ALA A 175 3.69 18.87 -5.10
N PRO A 176 4.84 19.47 -4.76
CA PRO A 176 5.08 20.00 -3.41
C PRO A 176 4.06 21.06 -2.95
N SER A 177 3.42 21.76 -3.89
CA SER A 177 2.36 22.74 -3.63
C SER A 177 0.97 22.13 -3.46
N ASP A 178 0.80 20.84 -3.77
CA ASP A 178 -0.49 20.17 -3.66
C ASP A 178 -0.92 20.12 -2.20
N ARG A 179 -2.22 20.34 -1.99
CA ARG A 179 -2.81 20.35 -0.65
C ARG A 179 -3.79 19.20 -0.52
N VAL A 180 -3.73 18.54 0.63
CA VAL A 180 -4.74 17.55 1.05
C VAL A 180 -5.47 18.08 2.27
N TYR A 181 -6.72 17.65 2.41
CA TYR A 181 -7.59 18.11 3.50
C TYR A 181 -7.42 17.23 4.74
N TYR A 182 -7.23 17.88 5.88
CA TYR A 182 -7.06 17.26 7.19
C TYR A 182 -8.19 17.64 8.13
N VAL A 183 -8.60 16.68 8.97
CA VAL A 183 -9.49 16.88 10.12
C VAL A 183 -9.17 15.83 11.19
N HIS A 184 -8.27 16.16 12.11
CA HIS A 184 -7.87 15.22 13.17
C HIS A 184 -7.24 15.93 14.38
N SER A 185 -7.51 15.43 15.58
CA SER A 185 -6.84 15.86 16.82
C SER A 185 -5.64 14.99 17.19
N TYR A 186 -5.62 13.75 16.66
CA TYR A 186 -4.59 12.76 16.92
C TYR A 186 -3.71 12.54 15.70
N ARG A 187 -2.43 12.26 15.90
CA ARG A 187 -1.42 12.12 14.84
C ARG A 187 -0.50 10.92 15.11
N CYS A 188 -0.18 10.21 14.05
CA CYS A 188 0.85 9.18 14.06
C CYS A 188 2.23 9.84 14.19
N GLY A 189 3.05 9.38 15.12
CA GLY A 189 4.44 9.85 15.22
C GLY A 189 5.25 9.48 13.97
N VAL A 190 6.24 10.30 13.63
CA VAL A 190 7.21 9.93 12.60
C VAL A 190 8.17 8.91 13.21
N LEU A 191 8.12 7.66 12.74
CA LEU A 191 9.15 6.69 13.05
C LEU A 191 10.45 7.14 12.38
N GLN A 192 11.47 7.41 13.19
CA GLN A 192 12.82 7.58 12.67
C GLN A 192 13.27 6.22 12.11
N ALA A 193 13.57 6.21 10.81
CA ALA A 193 14.06 5.03 10.11
C ALA A 193 15.55 4.81 10.38
#